data_AF-A0A0G0W4W2-F1
#
_entry.id   AF-A0A0G0W4W2-F1
#
_cell.length_a   1.000
_cell.length_b   1.000
_cell.length_c   1.000
_cell.angle_alpha   90.00
_cell.angle_beta   90.00
_cell.angle_gamma   90.00
#
_symmetry.space_group_name_H-M   'P 1'
#
loop_
_entity.id
_entity.type
_entity.pdbx_description
1 polymer ?
#
loop_
_entity_poly.entity_id
_entity_poly.type
_entity_poly.pdbx_seq_one_letter_code
_entity_poly.pdbx_strand_id
1 'polypeptide(L)'
;MRLDGRQQEIFEIVVEEFIKSARPIGSEFLAENYDLEVSSATIRNDLAYLEELGFLAKPHTSGGRVPTSRGWHFFTHEIREPDRFSTEEMARLNALANKLLNTSQEIMLCVSKIFPEVSDEFFKKFIIDKLFYGRRK
;
A
#
# COMPACT_ATOMS: atom_id res chain seq x y z
N MET A 1 1.30 -18.83 7.72
CA MET A 1 -0.09 -18.45 8.08
C MET A 1 -0.82 -18.31 6.76
N ARG A 2 -1.85 -19.12 6.52
CA ARG A 2 -2.59 -19.13 5.25
C ARG A 2 -3.94 -18.47 5.51
N LEU A 3 -4.24 -17.37 4.82
CA LEU A 3 -5.61 -16.88 4.75
C LEU A 3 -6.40 -17.90 3.92
N ASP A 4 -7.61 -18.25 4.32
CA ASP A 4 -8.47 -19.15 3.54
C ASP A 4 -9.74 -18.45 3.04
N GLY A 5 -10.20 -18.88 1.86
CA GLY A 5 -11.44 -18.41 1.24
C GLY A 5 -11.53 -16.90 1.06
N ARG A 6 -12.66 -16.33 1.52
CA ARG A 6 -13.08 -14.95 1.30
C ARG A 6 -12.10 -13.90 1.82
N GLN A 7 -11.38 -14.17 2.91
CA GLN A 7 -10.47 -13.18 3.49
C GLN A 7 -9.24 -12.95 2.61
N GLN A 8 -8.75 -14.00 1.95
CA GLN A 8 -7.68 -13.88 0.97
C GLN A 8 -8.16 -13.08 -0.25
N GLU A 9 -9.35 -13.38 -0.76
CA GLU A 9 -9.96 -12.67 -1.89
C GLU A 9 -10.19 -11.18 -1.59
N ILE A 10 -10.76 -10.85 -0.42
CA ILE A 10 -10.92 -9.46 0.02
C ILE A 10 -9.56 -8.76 0.11
N PHE A 11 -8.55 -9.42 0.67
CA PHE A 11 -7.22 -8.85 0.79
C PHE A 11 -6.59 -8.58 -0.59
N GLU A 12 -6.69 -9.52 -1.51
CA GLU A 12 -6.21 -9.39 -2.90
C GLU A 12 -6.87 -8.19 -3.60
N ILE A 13 -8.19 -8.10 -3.56
CA ILE A 13 -8.95 -6.97 -4.15
C ILE A 13 -8.50 -5.64 -3.53
N VAL A 14 -8.35 -5.58 -2.20
CA VAL A 14 -7.90 -4.35 -1.51
C VAL A 14 -6.52 -3.91 -2.00
N VAL A 15 -5.59 -4.85 -2.16
CA VAL A 15 -4.24 -4.53 -2.64
C VAL A 15 -4.29 -4.04 -4.09
N GLU A 16 -5.00 -4.74 -4.97
CA GLU A 16 -5.13 -4.36 -6.38
C GLU A 16 -5.75 -2.97 -6.56
N GLU A 17 -6.82 -2.67 -5.83
CA GLU A 17 -7.48 -1.37 -5.90
C GLU A 17 -6.63 -0.26 -5.28
N PHE A 18 -5.84 -0.58 -4.25
CA PHE A 18 -4.87 0.36 -3.73
C PHE A 18 -3.77 0.66 -4.74
N ILE A 19 -3.27 -0.32 -5.51
CA ILE A 19 -2.28 -0.09 -6.60
C ILE A 19 -2.84 0.90 -7.62
N LYS A 20 -4.11 0.73 -8.02
CA LYS A 20 -4.75 1.55 -9.05
C LYS A 20 -5.06 2.97 -8.55
N SER A 21 -5.50 3.10 -7.31
CA SER A 21 -6.10 4.34 -6.80
C SER A 21 -5.21 5.14 -5.86
N ALA A 22 -4.25 4.49 -5.19
CA ALA A 22 -3.53 5.00 -4.02
C ALA A 22 -4.45 5.51 -2.90
N ARG A 23 -5.71 5.02 -2.82
CA ARG A 23 -6.70 5.45 -1.84
C ARG A 23 -7.06 4.33 -0.86
N PRO A 24 -7.36 4.64 0.41
CA PRO A 24 -7.86 3.65 1.34
C PRO A 24 -9.16 3.00 0.86
N ILE A 25 -9.24 1.67 0.93
CA ILE A 25 -10.35 0.88 0.38
C ILE A 25 -11.38 0.53 1.47
N GLY A 26 -12.63 0.96 1.27
CA GLY A 26 -13.73 0.79 2.22
C GLY A 26 -14.59 -0.44 1.92
N SER A 27 -15.32 -0.92 2.94
CA SER A 27 -16.22 -2.08 2.77
C SER A 27 -17.42 -1.79 1.86
N GLU A 28 -17.91 -0.55 1.85
CA GLU A 28 -18.98 -0.11 0.94
C GLU A 28 -18.53 -0.18 -0.52
N PHE A 29 -17.35 0.39 -0.81
CA PHE A 29 -16.75 0.29 -2.14
C PHE A 29 -16.59 -1.17 -2.58
N LEU A 30 -16.11 -2.05 -1.71
CA LEU A 30 -15.95 -3.47 -2.04
C LEU A 30 -17.31 -4.15 -2.32
N ALA A 31 -18.31 -3.93 -1.47
CA ALA A 31 -19.65 -4.49 -1.67
C ALA A 31 -20.36 -3.98 -2.93
N GLU A 32 -20.09 -2.74 -3.34
CA GLU A 32 -20.73 -2.15 -4.52
C GLU A 32 -20.06 -2.54 -5.84
N ASN A 33 -18.74 -2.79 -5.82
CA ASN A 33 -17.94 -2.98 -7.03
C ASN A 33 -17.50 -4.43 -7.26
N TYR A 34 -17.67 -5.32 -6.28
CA TYR A 34 -17.25 -6.72 -6.35
C TYR A 34 -18.36 -7.66 -5.85
N ASP A 35 -18.51 -8.79 -6.52
CA ASP A 35 -19.51 -9.80 -6.20
C ASP A 35 -19.01 -10.77 -5.12
N LEU A 36 -18.92 -10.28 -3.89
CA LEU A 36 -18.40 -11.04 -2.74
C LEU A 36 -19.47 -11.86 -2.00
N GLU A 37 -20.72 -11.86 -2.47
CA GLU A 37 -21.89 -12.53 -1.87
C GLU A 37 -22.13 -12.23 -0.37
N VAL A 38 -21.57 -11.13 0.16
CA VAL A 38 -21.68 -10.74 1.58
C VAL A 38 -21.97 -9.25 1.74
N SER A 39 -22.56 -8.90 2.89
CA SER A 39 -22.87 -7.50 3.20
C SER A 39 -21.61 -6.67 3.46
N SER A 40 -21.70 -5.34 3.26
CA SER A 40 -20.65 -4.39 3.66
C SER A 40 -20.26 -4.51 5.15
N ALA A 41 -21.21 -4.87 6.02
CA ALA A 41 -20.91 -5.12 7.44
C ALA A 41 -20.01 -6.35 7.64
N THR A 42 -20.26 -7.43 6.90
CA THR A 42 -19.40 -8.63 6.90
C THR A 42 -18.00 -8.31 6.37
N ILE A 43 -17.91 -7.60 5.25
CA ILE A 43 -16.63 -7.16 4.68
C ILE A 43 -15.87 -6.26 5.65
N ARG A 44 -16.57 -5.37 6.36
CA ARG A 44 -15.96 -4.50 7.38
C ARG A 44 -15.30 -5.32 8.50
N ASN A 45 -15.89 -6.44 8.90
CA ASN A 45 -15.33 -7.36 9.88
C ASN A 45 -14.10 -8.10 9.33
N ASP A 46 -14.18 -8.59 8.09
CA ASP A 46 -13.03 -9.24 7.45
C ASP A 46 -11.84 -8.26 7.28
N LEU A 47 -12.12 -7.01 6.90
CA LEU A 47 -11.10 -5.95 6.84
C LEU A 47 -10.49 -5.62 8.22
N ALA A 48 -11.29 -5.68 9.29
CA ALA A 48 -10.79 -5.49 10.65
C ALA A 48 -9.91 -6.66 11.10
N TYR A 49 -10.31 -7.89 10.77
CA TYR A 49 -9.51 -9.08 11.04
C TYR A 49 -8.16 -9.04 10.30
N LEU A 50 -8.15 -8.68 9.01
CA LEU A 50 -6.91 -8.49 8.24
C LEU A 50 -6.01 -7.37 8.79
N GLU A 51 -6.61 -6.36 9.42
CA GLU A 51 -5.89 -5.31 10.15
C GLU A 51 -5.26 -5.84 11.45
N GLU A 52 -6.00 -6.63 12.23
CA GLU A 52 -5.48 -7.30 13.44
C GLU A 52 -4.31 -8.26 13.12
N LEU A 53 -4.37 -8.94 11.97
CA LEU A 53 -3.27 -9.76 11.48
C LEU A 53 -2.05 -8.94 11.00
N GLY A 54 -2.21 -7.62 10.88
CA GLY A 54 -1.19 -6.69 10.44
C GLY A 54 -0.96 -6.70 8.93
N PHE A 55 -1.87 -7.27 8.12
CA PHE A 55 -1.80 -7.20 6.66
C PHE A 55 -2.34 -5.88 6.12
N LEU A 56 -3.36 -5.34 6.78
CA LEU A 56 -3.94 -4.04 6.49
C LEU A 56 -3.71 -3.08 7.66
N ALA A 57 -3.84 -1.79 7.39
CA ALA A 57 -3.87 -0.76 8.41
C ALA A 57 -4.92 0.29 8.06
N LYS A 58 -5.47 0.93 9.10
CA LYS A 58 -6.36 2.06 8.94
C LYS A 58 -5.59 3.39 9.10
N PRO A 59 -5.42 4.18 8.03
CA PRO A 59 -4.67 5.45 8.12
C PRO A 59 -5.41 6.52 8.93
N HIS A 60 -6.75 6.48 8.96
CA HIS A 60 -7.59 7.42 9.73
C HIS A 60 -8.80 6.70 10.35
N THR A 61 -9.30 7.18 11.48
CA THR A 61 -10.34 6.55 12.30
C THR A 61 -11.66 6.28 11.58
N SER A 62 -11.97 6.97 10.47
CA SER A 62 -13.16 6.79 9.64
C SER A 62 -12.90 6.22 8.24
N GLY A 63 -11.64 6.00 7.85
CA GLY A 63 -11.25 5.64 6.48
C GLY A 63 -11.29 4.14 6.16
N GLY A 64 -11.14 3.82 4.87
CA GLY A 64 -10.84 2.49 4.38
C GLY A 64 -9.49 1.94 4.86
N ARG A 65 -9.08 0.79 4.34
CA ARG A 65 -7.84 0.11 4.72
C ARG A 65 -6.80 0.26 3.63
N VAL A 66 -5.53 0.22 4.01
CA VAL A 66 -4.38 0.20 3.10
C VAL A 66 -3.48 -0.99 3.42
N PRO A 67 -2.78 -1.56 2.43
CA PRO A 67 -1.82 -2.64 2.70
C PRO A 67 -0.64 -2.14 3.53
N THR A 68 -0.25 -2.90 4.55
CA THR A 68 0.99 -2.67 5.29
C THR A 68 2.19 -3.24 4.54
N SER A 69 3.41 -2.96 4.99
CA SER A 69 4.61 -3.63 4.49
C SER A 69 4.50 -5.16 4.56
N ARG A 70 3.89 -5.70 5.62
CA ARG A 70 3.64 -7.14 5.76
C ARG A 70 2.59 -7.63 4.78
N GLY A 71 1.52 -6.86 4.58
CA GLY A 71 0.50 -7.13 3.56
C GLY A 71 1.12 -7.22 2.17
N TRP A 72 1.93 -6.23 1.79
CA TRP A 72 2.64 -6.23 0.51
C TRP A 72 3.50 -7.48 0.33
N HIS A 73 4.29 -7.85 1.34
CA HIS A 73 5.10 -9.06 1.27
C HIS A 73 4.23 -10.30 1.08
N PHE A 74 3.12 -10.42 1.82
CA PHE A 74 2.20 -11.54 1.67
C PHE A 74 1.58 -11.58 0.27
N PHE A 75 1.12 -10.44 -0.25
CA PHE A 75 0.56 -10.34 -1.60
C PHE A 75 1.54 -10.79 -2.69
N THR A 76 2.80 -10.35 -2.62
CA THR A 76 3.78 -10.64 -3.67
C THR A 76 4.41 -12.02 -3.59
N HIS A 77 4.34 -12.70 -2.44
CA HIS A 77 4.97 -14.02 -2.26
C HIS A 77 3.97 -15.17 -2.22
N GLU A 78 2.76 -14.93 -1.71
CA GLU A 78 1.78 -16.00 -1.44
C GLU A 78 0.53 -15.94 -2.32
N ILE A 79 0.21 -14.78 -2.90
CA ILE A 79 -0.98 -14.59 -3.74
C ILE A 79 -0.58 -14.46 -5.21
N ARG A 80 0.26 -13.47 -5.52
CA ARG A 80 0.66 -13.16 -6.89
C ARG A 80 1.97 -13.87 -7.22
N GLU A 81 1.98 -14.65 -8.30
CA GLU A 81 3.24 -15.13 -8.84
C GLU A 81 4.07 -13.92 -9.33
N PRO A 82 5.38 -13.87 -9.04
CA PRO A 82 6.21 -12.78 -9.52
C PRO A 82 6.18 -12.74 -11.05
N ASP A 83 5.91 -11.54 -11.59
CA ASP A 83 6.01 -11.30 -13.02
C ASP A 83 7.40 -11.75 -13.50
N ARG A 84 7.46 -12.53 -14.58
CA ARG A 84 8.71 -13.02 -15.15
C ARG A 84 9.32 -11.94 -16.03
N PHE A 85 10.20 -11.14 -15.44
CA PHE A 85 11.00 -10.16 -16.19
C PHE A 85 12.25 -10.81 -16.77
N SER A 86 12.65 -10.38 -17.97
CA SER A 86 13.97 -10.69 -18.51
C SER A 86 15.07 -10.01 -17.69
N THR A 87 16.30 -10.53 -17.78
CA THR A 87 17.49 -9.93 -17.12
C THR A 87 17.66 -8.46 -17.52
N GLU A 88 17.34 -8.10 -18.76
CA GLU A 88 17.47 -6.73 -19.25
C GLU A 88 16.40 -5.80 -18.68
N GLU A 89 15.16 -6.25 -18.56
CA GLU A 89 14.08 -5.48 -17.91
C GLU A 89 14.38 -5.25 -16.43
N MET A 90 14.86 -6.28 -15.72
CA MET A 90 15.29 -6.14 -14.32
C MET A 90 16.46 -5.17 -14.17
N ALA A 91 17.43 -5.21 -15.08
CA ALA A 91 18.55 -4.26 -15.08
C ALA A 91 18.06 -2.82 -15.27
N ARG A 92 17.13 -2.58 -16.19
CA ARG A 92 16.51 -1.26 -16.41
C ARG A 92 15.72 -0.78 -15.19
N LEU A 93 14.93 -1.66 -14.58
CA LEU A 93 14.16 -1.35 -13.37
C LEU A 93 15.08 -0.98 -12.20
N ASN A 94 16.13 -1.77 -11.97
CA ASN A 94 17.14 -1.48 -10.95
C ASN A 94 17.86 -0.15 -11.19
N ALA A 95 18.20 0.16 -12.45
CA ALA A 95 18.82 1.44 -12.79
C ALA A 95 17.88 2.62 -12.48
N LEU A 96 16.59 2.50 -12.79
CA LEU A 96 15.58 3.52 -12.45
C LEU A 96 15.40 3.68 -10.94
N ALA A 97 15.31 2.56 -10.19
CA ALA A 97 15.18 2.57 -8.74
C ALA A 97 16.38 3.26 -8.07
N ASN A 98 17.60 2.95 -8.51
CA ASN A 98 18.82 3.60 -8.01
C ASN A 98 18.81 5.11 -8.30
N LYS A 99 18.36 5.52 -9.50
CA LYS A 99 18.25 6.94 -9.83
C LYS A 99 17.26 7.67 -8.91
N LEU A 100 16.09 7.08 -8.65
CA LEU A 100 15.09 7.63 -7.73
C LEU A 100 15.65 7.76 -6.31
N LEU A 101 16.37 6.74 -5.83
CA LEU A 101 16.97 6.75 -4.50
C LEU A 101 18.00 7.86 -4.36
N ASN A 102 18.87 8.03 -5.36
CA ASN A 102 19.86 9.11 -5.39
C ASN A 102 19.19 10.49 -5.38
N THR A 103 18.17 10.70 -6.22
CA THR A 103 17.40 11.95 -6.23
C THR A 103 16.74 12.22 -4.87
N SER A 104 16.20 11.19 -4.21
CA SER A 104 15.65 11.34 -2.86
C SER A 104 16.70 11.80 -1.84
N GLN A 105 17.93 11.31 -1.94
CA GLN A 105 19.03 11.73 -1.04
C GLN A 105 19.44 13.18 -1.29
N GLU A 106 19.50 13.62 -2.54
CA GLU A 106 19.77 15.02 -2.88
C GLU A 106 18.70 15.95 -2.33
N ILE A 107 17.42 15.57 -2.44
CA ILE A 107 16.30 16.33 -1.86
C ILE A 107 16.44 16.39 -0.33
N MET A 108 16.76 15.28 0.33
CA MET A 108 16.98 15.25 1.77
C MET A 108 18.10 16.21 2.22
N LEU A 109 19.20 16.26 1.47
CA LEU A 109 20.31 17.18 1.75
C LEU A 109 19.89 18.65 1.59
N CYS A 110 18.99 18.97 0.66
CA CYS A 110 18.43 20.31 0.54
C CYS A 110 17.50 20.64 1.71
N VAL A 111 16.66 19.69 2.12
CA VAL A 111 15.72 19.87 3.25
C VAL A 111 16.45 20.08 4.55
N SER A 112 17.51 19.31 4.85
CA SER A 112 18.28 19.46 6.08
C SER A 112 19.01 20.80 6.19
N LYS A 113 19.34 21.44 5.05
CA LYS A 113 19.92 22.80 5.02
C LYS A 113 18.89 23.89 5.31
N ILE A 114 17.63 23.67 4.92
CA ILE A 114 16.56 24.68 5.08
C ILE A 114 15.84 24.50 6.43
N PHE A 115 15.65 23.25 6.87
CA PHE A 115 14.95 22.86 8.09
C PHE A 115 15.80 21.85 8.88
N PRO A 116 16.81 22.31 9.65
CA PRO A 116 17.73 21.43 10.37
C PRO A 116 17.06 20.51 11.40
N GLU A 117 15.89 20.91 11.91
CA GLU A 117 15.07 20.17 12.86
C GLU A 117 14.26 19.01 12.24
N VAL A 118 14.19 18.92 10.91
CA VAL A 118 13.45 17.86 10.24
C VAL A 118 14.25 16.56 10.26
N SER A 119 13.70 15.53 10.88
CA SER A 119 14.28 14.18 10.84
C SER A 119 14.00 13.48 9.50
N ASP A 120 14.91 12.59 9.10
CA ASP A 120 14.73 11.69 7.96
C ASP A 120 13.41 10.91 8.03
N GLU A 121 13.06 10.45 9.23
CA GLU A 121 11.82 9.71 9.50
C GLU A 121 10.58 10.56 9.16
N PHE A 122 10.56 11.80 9.62
CA PHE A 122 9.46 12.74 9.35
C PHE A 122 9.36 13.05 7.87
N PHE A 123 10.49 13.33 7.19
CA PHE A 123 10.47 13.68 5.78
C PHE A 123 10.01 12.51 4.91
N LYS A 124 10.48 11.29 5.18
CA LYS A 124 10.00 10.08 4.49
C LYS A 124 8.49 9.94 4.62
N LYS A 125 7.97 10.09 5.84
CA LYS A 125 6.53 10.06 6.10
C LYS A 125 5.79 11.18 5.35
N PHE A 126 6.31 12.40 5.39
CA PHE A 126 5.73 13.55 4.71
C PHE A 126 5.65 13.37 3.19
N ILE A 127 6.71 12.87 2.56
CA ILE A 127 6.73 12.60 1.12
C ILE A 127 5.79 11.45 0.76
N ILE A 128 5.78 10.37 1.54
CA ILE A 128 4.81 9.27 1.36
C ILE A 128 3.37 9.81 1.46
N ASP A 129 3.09 10.63 2.48
CA ASP A 129 1.80 11.29 2.66
C ASP A 129 1.42 12.15 1.44
N LYS A 130 2.37 12.89 0.86
CA LYS A 130 2.11 13.72 -0.34
C LYS A 130 1.94 12.90 -1.62
N LEU A 131 2.74 11.85 -1.82
CA LEU A 131 2.71 11.02 -3.02
C LEU A 131 1.46 10.14 -3.07
N PHE A 132 1.11 9.52 -1.95
CA PHE A 132 0.04 8.53 -1.90
C PHE A 132 -1.27 9.08 -1.33
N TYR A 133 -1.21 10.03 -0.38
CA TYR A 133 -2.40 10.52 0.33
C TYR A 133 -2.74 11.99 -0.01
N GLY A 134 -1.95 12.65 -0.85
CA GLY A 134 -1.97 14.10 -1.11
C GLY A 134 -3.07 14.63 -2.03
N ARG A 135 -3.94 13.78 -2.59
CA ARG A 135 -5.13 14.27 -3.33
C ARG A 135 -6.32 14.48 -2.39
N ARG A 136 -6.23 15.47 -1.51
CA ARG A 136 -7.42 16.14 -0.96
C ARG A 136 -7.60 17.47 -1.68
N LYS A 137 -8.59 17.54 -2.57
CA LYS A 137 -9.37 18.74 -2.83
C LYS A 137 -10.79 18.45 -2.39
#